data_AF-A0A5S5BD91-F1
#
_entry.id   AF-A0A5S5BD91-F1
#
_cell.length_a   1.000
_cell.length_b   1.000
_cell.length_c   1.000
_cell.angle_alpha   90.00
_cell.angle_beta   90.00
_cell.angle_gamma   90.00
#
_symmetry.space_group_name_H-M   'P 1'
#
loop_
_entity.id
_entity.type
_entity.pdbx_description
1 polymer ?
#
loop_
_entity_poly.entity_id
_entity_poly.type
_entity_poly.pdbx_seq_one_letter_code
_entity_poly.pdbx_strand_id
1 'polypeptide(L)'
;MKIELLNTPLLSPAEISDLAGNLEAIHSRTLKAIERLNKDVATKKAEIANRWKSANIDAGDKARIAEQETLASVRLIKDKAQAELDGLLKSAGPAHSALVAQRAFYDSPVKVLTRAALGTAQRTAYLQQLAYAGPSELGHLAQVAVSTKNEPLAAAVLSKLDSMPSKDRPVSAQQLAAAMDLPDFKKVAEYLKIGENRLQGILVAIRAWDSGRSNPLNTVSLALRERQIDRSVLEVDDDA
;
A
#
# COMPACT_ATOMS: atom_id res chain seq x y z
N MET A 1 10.04 -27.43 -4.73
CA MET A 1 10.21 -26.17 -3.99
C MET A 1 9.75 -26.43 -2.55
N LYS A 2 10.53 -26.09 -1.53
CA LYS A 2 10.08 -26.18 -0.14
C LYS A 2 9.23 -24.94 0.16
N ILE A 3 8.08 -25.12 0.80
CA ILE A 3 7.24 -24.02 1.26
C ILE A 3 7.67 -23.69 2.68
N GLU A 4 8.12 -22.46 2.91
CA GLU A 4 8.35 -21.94 4.26
C GLU A 4 7.03 -21.45 4.84
N LEU A 5 6.70 -21.90 6.05
CA LEU A 5 5.47 -21.51 6.74
C LEU A 5 5.75 -20.29 7.61
N LEU A 6 5.07 -19.18 7.33
CA LEU A 6 5.10 -17.97 8.12
C LEU A 6 3.88 -17.93 9.05
N ASN A 7 4.06 -17.53 10.31
CA ASN A 7 2.97 -17.37 11.28
C ASN A 7 2.23 -16.03 11.11
N THR A 8 1.88 -15.69 9.87
CA THR A 8 1.15 -14.47 9.54
C THR A 8 -0.35 -14.76 9.54
N PRO A 9 -1.18 -14.02 10.29
CA PRO A 9 -2.62 -14.19 10.21
C PRO A 9 -3.12 -13.75 8.83
N LEU A 10 -4.04 -14.53 8.27
CA LEU A 10 -4.75 -14.16 7.05
C LEU A 10 -5.75 -13.06 7.37
N LEU A 11 -5.61 -11.90 6.72
CA LEU A 11 -6.55 -10.79 6.86
C LEU A 11 -7.59 -10.80 5.73
N SER A 12 -8.80 -10.39 6.08
CA SER A 12 -9.88 -10.12 5.14
C SER A 12 -9.62 -8.85 4.32
N PRO A 13 -10.26 -8.69 3.14
CA PRO A 13 -10.16 -7.45 2.37
C PRO A 13 -10.53 -6.19 3.17
N ALA A 14 -11.52 -6.27 4.06
CA ALA A 14 -11.94 -5.16 4.92
C ALA A 14 -10.84 -4.74 5.91
N GLU A 15 -10.23 -5.71 6.61
CA GLU A 15 -9.12 -5.43 7.53
C GLU A 15 -7.91 -4.84 6.78
N ILE A 16 -7.68 -5.24 5.53
CA ILE A 16 -6.62 -4.69 4.68
C ILE A 16 -6.96 -3.25 4.26
N SER A 17 -8.23 -2.97 3.96
CA SER A 17 -8.73 -1.61 3.69
C SER A 17 -8.50 -0.68 4.89
N ASP A 18 -8.84 -1.13 6.11
CA ASP A 18 -8.61 -0.38 7.35
C ASP A 18 -7.12 -0.04 7.56
N LEU A 19 -6.22 -1.00 7.29
CA LEU A 19 -4.77 -0.78 7.37
C LEU A 19 -4.29 0.26 6.35
N ALA A 20 -4.81 0.19 5.12
CA ALA A 20 -4.51 1.17 4.08
C ALA A 20 -5.04 2.57 4.44
N GLY A 21 -6.27 2.65 4.96
CA GLY A 21 -6.88 3.88 5.46
C GLY A 21 -6.13 4.50 6.64
N ASN A 22 -5.63 3.69 7.56
CA ASN A 22 -4.79 4.17 8.66
C ASN A 22 -3.47 4.76 8.13
N LEU A 23 -2.83 4.12 7.14
CA LEU A 23 -1.62 4.67 6.50
C LEU A 23 -1.89 5.99 5.77
N GLU A 24 -3.04 6.12 5.10
CA GLU A 24 -3.50 7.38 4.50
C GLU A 24 -3.66 8.47 5.58
N ALA A 25 -4.31 8.14 6.69
CA ALA A 25 -4.50 9.08 7.79
C ALA A 25 -3.17 9.52 8.43
N ILE A 26 -2.18 8.63 8.56
CA ILE A 26 -0.84 8.97 9.06
C ILE A 26 -0.09 9.83 8.04
N HIS A 27 -0.19 9.51 6.75
CA HIS A 27 0.41 10.30 5.68
C HIS A 27 -0.14 11.73 5.66
N SER A 28 -1.47 11.89 5.71
CA SER A 28 -2.13 13.20 5.80
C SER A 28 -1.69 14.00 7.04
N ARG A 29 -1.61 13.34 8.21
CA ARG A 29 -1.09 13.95 9.45
C ARG A 29 0.36 14.41 9.30
N THR A 30 1.20 13.61 8.65
CA THR A 30 2.61 13.94 8.39
C THR A 30 2.74 15.16 7.50
N LEU A 31 1.97 15.24 6.41
CA LEU A 31 1.97 16.40 5.52
C LEU A 31 1.52 17.67 6.24
N LYS A 32 0.44 17.60 7.05
CA LYS A 32 -0.04 18.73 7.85
C LYS A 32 1.00 19.19 8.88
N ALA A 33 1.68 18.25 9.54
CA ALA A 33 2.74 18.56 10.50
C ALA A 33 3.90 19.30 9.81
N ILE A 34 4.36 18.81 8.65
CA ILE A 34 5.42 19.44 7.86
C ILE A 34 5.00 20.83 7.37
N GLU A 35 3.74 21.01 6.93
CA GLU A 35 3.24 22.32 6.52
C GLU A 35 3.26 23.33 7.69
N ARG A 36 2.81 22.90 8.88
CA ARG A 36 2.86 23.72 10.10
C ARG A 36 4.31 24.08 10.44
N LEU A 37 5.23 23.11 10.43
CA LEU A 37 6.64 23.35 10.74
C LEU A 37 7.31 24.32 9.75
N ASN A 38 6.95 24.26 8.45
CA ASN A 38 7.41 25.25 7.47
C ASN A 38 6.87 26.66 7.78
N LYS A 39 5.62 26.79 8.21
CA LYS A 39 5.03 28.06 8.65
C LYS A 39 5.73 28.61 9.90
N ASP A 40 6.07 27.75 10.86
CA ASP A 40 6.80 28.13 12.08
C ASP A 40 8.20 28.66 11.75
N VAL A 41 8.92 27.99 10.84
CA VAL A 41 10.23 28.44 10.34
C VAL A 41 10.13 29.79 9.63
N ALA A 42 9.13 29.97 8.76
CA ALA A 42 8.91 31.24 8.07
C ALA A 42 8.59 32.38 9.05
N THR A 43 7.72 32.11 10.03
CA THR A 43 7.35 33.08 11.07
C THR A 43 8.55 33.49 11.90
N LYS A 44 9.37 32.53 12.36
CA LYS A 44 10.60 32.86 13.12
C LYS A 44 11.62 33.65 12.30
N LYS A 45 11.80 33.33 11.02
CA LYS A 45 12.64 34.13 10.12
C LYS A 45 12.14 35.58 10.03
N ALA A 46 10.82 35.78 9.92
CA ALA A 46 10.23 37.11 9.85
C ALA A 46 10.35 37.89 11.17
N GLU A 47 10.12 37.24 12.32
CA GLU A 47 10.28 37.83 13.66
C GLU A 47 11.72 38.32 13.88
N ILE A 48 12.72 37.47 13.58
CA ILE A 48 14.14 37.80 13.74
C ILE A 48 14.51 38.95 12.81
N ALA A 49 14.11 38.88 11.53
CA ALA A 49 14.36 39.96 10.58
C ALA A 49 13.76 41.29 11.05
N ASN A 50 12.53 41.29 11.57
CA ASN A 50 11.88 42.51 12.07
C ASN A 50 12.53 43.05 13.36
N ARG A 51 12.97 42.17 14.28
CA ARG A 51 13.68 42.58 15.49
C ARG A 51 14.99 43.28 15.17
N TRP A 52 15.78 42.72 14.26
CA TRP A 52 17.05 43.31 13.88
C TRP A 52 16.87 44.56 13.04
N LYS A 53 15.83 44.67 12.20
CA LYS A 53 15.52 45.91 11.43
C LYS A 53 15.49 47.15 12.33
N SER A 54 14.93 47.07 13.53
CA SER A 54 14.84 48.17 14.51
C SER A 54 16.10 48.38 15.37
N ALA A 55 17.11 47.51 15.29
CA ALA A 55 18.33 47.63 16.09
C ALA A 55 19.30 48.67 15.52
N ASN A 56 19.85 49.53 16.38
CA ASN A 56 20.82 50.57 16.06
C ASN A 56 22.26 50.02 16.08
N ILE A 57 22.55 49.09 15.17
CA ILE A 57 23.84 48.40 15.01
C ILE A 57 24.28 48.54 13.55
N ASP A 58 25.59 48.51 13.32
CA ASP A 58 26.16 48.48 11.97
C ASP A 58 25.54 47.37 11.09
N ALA A 59 25.39 47.66 9.81
CA ALA A 59 24.68 46.78 8.88
C ALA A 59 25.35 45.41 8.70
N GLY A 60 26.69 45.34 8.79
CA GLY A 60 27.45 44.09 8.66
C GLY A 60 27.27 43.18 9.88
N ASP A 61 27.38 43.73 11.09
CA ASP A 61 27.17 42.99 12.33
C ASP A 61 25.72 42.56 12.51
N LYS A 62 24.77 43.41 12.12
CA LYS A 62 23.34 43.13 12.13
C LYS A 62 22.96 41.94 11.25
N ALA A 63 23.53 41.85 10.04
CA ALA A 63 23.29 40.71 9.15
C ALA A 63 23.86 39.40 9.74
N ARG A 64 25.09 39.43 10.25
CA ARG A 64 25.75 38.27 10.84
C ARG A 64 25.02 37.74 12.07
N ILE A 65 24.59 38.62 12.98
CA ILE A 65 23.89 38.21 14.21
C ILE A 65 22.48 37.71 13.88
N ALA A 66 21.76 38.38 12.97
CA ALA A 66 20.44 37.93 12.52
C ALA A 66 20.51 36.53 11.86
N GLU A 67 21.55 36.26 11.08
CA GLU A 67 21.77 34.95 10.48
C GLU A 67 22.08 33.88 11.53
N GLN A 68 22.95 34.16 12.49
CA GLN A 68 23.27 33.24 13.59
C GLN A 68 22.04 32.92 14.45
N GLU A 69 21.24 33.92 14.80
CA GLU A 69 20.00 33.73 15.57
C GLU A 69 18.96 32.93 14.76
N THR A 70 18.86 33.20 13.46
CA THR A 70 17.98 32.46 12.55
C THR A 70 18.38 30.99 12.48
N LEU A 71 19.67 30.70 12.32
CA LEU A 71 20.18 29.33 12.28
C LEU A 71 19.94 28.60 13.61
N ALA A 72 20.18 29.25 14.75
CA ALA A 72 19.93 28.67 16.07
C ALA A 72 18.44 28.38 16.28
N SER A 73 17.56 29.33 15.94
CA SER A 73 16.11 29.18 16.08
C SER A 73 15.55 28.08 15.18
N VAL A 74 16.02 28.00 13.94
CA VAL A 74 15.62 26.93 13.00
C VAL A 74 16.12 25.56 13.47
N ARG A 75 17.32 25.47 14.04
CA ARG A 75 17.82 24.23 14.66
C ARG A 75 16.90 23.75 15.78
N LEU A 76 16.51 24.65 16.70
CA LEU A 76 15.58 24.30 17.78
C LEU A 76 14.22 23.80 17.27
N ILE A 77 13.71 24.37 16.17
CA ILE A 77 12.49 23.88 15.52
C ILE A 77 12.71 22.49 14.93
N LYS A 78 13.85 22.26 14.25
CA LYS A 78 14.19 20.96 13.68
C LYS A 78 14.34 19.88 14.74
N ASP A 79 15.01 20.17 15.85
CA ASP A 79 15.21 19.20 16.94
C ASP A 79 13.87 18.76 17.55
N LYS A 80 12.93 19.70 17.74
CA LYS A 80 11.57 19.39 18.21
C LYS A 80 10.75 18.63 17.16
N ALA A 81 10.87 19.03 15.89
CA ALA A 81 10.19 18.38 14.78
C ALA A 81 10.63 16.93 14.60
N GLN A 82 11.91 16.63 14.83
CA GLN A 82 12.46 15.29 14.64
C GLN A 82 11.73 14.25 15.50
N ALA A 83 11.51 14.54 16.78
CA ALA A 83 10.78 13.63 17.68
C ALA A 83 9.33 13.39 17.23
N GLU A 84 8.65 14.43 16.73
CA GLU A 84 7.28 14.34 16.23
C GLU A 84 7.20 13.52 14.93
N LEU A 85 8.07 13.82 13.96
CA LEU A 85 8.11 13.13 12.67
C LEU A 85 8.56 11.66 12.81
N ASP A 86 9.53 11.38 13.68
CA ASP A 86 9.94 10.01 14.03
C ASP A 86 8.79 9.24 14.70
N GLY A 87 8.00 9.91 15.55
CA GLY A 87 6.81 9.33 16.17
C GLY A 87 5.77 8.92 15.13
N LEU A 88 5.50 9.78 14.15
CA LEU A 88 4.59 9.50 13.04
C LEU A 88 5.10 8.35 12.16
N LEU A 89 6.39 8.33 11.83
CA LEU A 89 6.98 7.23 11.06
C LEU A 89 6.91 5.90 11.80
N LYS A 90 7.20 5.88 13.11
CA LYS A 90 7.05 4.68 13.96
C LYS A 90 5.61 4.19 14.02
N SER A 91 4.64 5.10 14.00
CA SER A 91 3.22 4.74 13.97
C SER A 91 2.78 4.10 12.64
N ALA A 92 3.45 4.44 11.53
CA ALA A 92 3.18 3.87 10.20
C ALA A 92 3.78 2.47 10.01
N GLY A 93 4.86 2.14 10.73
CA GLY A 93 5.59 0.88 10.59
C GLY A 93 4.71 -0.37 10.77
N PRO A 94 3.95 -0.51 11.87
CA PRO A 94 3.09 -1.67 12.12
C PRO A 94 2.00 -1.87 11.06
N ALA A 95 1.34 -0.79 10.63
CA ALA A 95 0.30 -0.88 9.62
C ALA A 95 0.87 -1.33 8.27
N HIS A 96 2.05 -0.82 7.90
CA HIS A 96 2.73 -1.23 6.67
C HIS A 96 3.25 -2.67 6.73
N SER A 97 3.87 -3.09 7.84
CA SER A 97 4.40 -4.46 7.96
C SER A 97 3.29 -5.50 7.92
N ALA A 98 2.14 -5.23 8.55
CA ALA A 98 0.96 -6.08 8.48
C ALA A 98 0.43 -6.21 7.05
N LEU A 99 0.37 -5.09 6.31
CA LEU A 99 -0.08 -5.05 4.92
C LEU A 99 0.87 -5.79 3.98
N VAL A 100 2.18 -5.58 4.09
CA VAL A 100 3.19 -6.31 3.28
C VAL A 100 3.17 -7.80 3.56
N ALA A 101 2.91 -8.22 4.80
CA ALA A 101 2.80 -9.63 5.14
C ALA A 101 1.64 -10.34 4.41
N GLN A 102 0.59 -9.61 4.03
CA GLN A 102 -0.53 -10.17 3.26
C GLN A 102 -0.16 -10.52 1.81
N ARG A 103 0.95 -10.01 1.27
CA ARG A 103 1.42 -10.37 -0.09
C ARG A 103 1.60 -11.89 -0.24
N ALA A 104 1.98 -12.61 0.82
CA ALA A 104 2.13 -14.07 0.75
C ALA A 104 0.84 -14.80 0.34
N PHE A 105 -0.32 -14.21 0.68
CA PHE A 105 -1.65 -14.78 0.46
C PHE A 105 -2.36 -14.26 -0.79
N TYR A 106 -1.97 -13.09 -1.28
CA TYR A 106 -2.63 -12.37 -2.38
C TYR A 106 -1.69 -12.04 -3.55
N ASP A 107 -0.49 -12.62 -3.63
CA ASP A 107 0.46 -12.39 -4.73
C ASP A 107 -0.01 -12.96 -6.08
N SER A 108 -0.89 -13.96 -6.07
CA SER A 108 -1.41 -14.60 -7.29
C SER A 108 -2.91 -14.82 -7.20
N PRO A 109 -3.66 -14.55 -8.31
CA PRO A 109 -5.08 -14.83 -8.36
C PRO A 109 -5.37 -16.33 -8.22
N VAL A 110 -4.42 -17.20 -8.59
CA VAL A 110 -4.54 -18.65 -8.39
C VAL A 110 -4.59 -18.97 -6.90
N LYS A 111 -3.76 -18.34 -6.06
CA LYS A 111 -3.78 -18.58 -4.61
C LYS A 111 -5.11 -18.14 -3.99
N VAL A 112 -5.63 -16.99 -4.39
CA VAL A 112 -6.95 -16.51 -3.94
C VAL A 112 -8.05 -17.49 -4.36
N LEU A 113 -8.05 -17.94 -5.62
CA LEU A 113 -9.04 -18.90 -6.12
C LEU A 113 -8.95 -20.27 -5.46
N THR A 114 -7.74 -20.78 -5.19
CA THR A 114 -7.57 -22.07 -4.51
C THR A 114 -8.06 -22.03 -3.06
N ARG A 115 -8.11 -20.86 -2.43
CA ARG A 115 -8.72 -20.64 -1.11
C ARG A 115 -10.23 -20.43 -1.22
N ALA A 116 -10.72 -19.88 -2.33
CA ALA A 116 -12.14 -19.68 -2.55
C ALA A 116 -12.92 -20.99 -2.35
N ALA A 117 -14.03 -20.88 -1.63
CA ALA A 117 -14.92 -22.00 -1.30
C ALA A 117 -14.25 -23.20 -0.59
N LEU A 118 -13.08 -23.02 0.04
CA LEU A 118 -12.44 -24.07 0.83
C LEU A 118 -13.34 -24.47 2.00
N GLY A 119 -13.57 -25.77 2.18
CA GLY A 119 -14.45 -26.29 3.24
C GLY A 119 -15.95 -26.28 2.90
N THR A 120 -16.35 -25.80 1.72
CA THR A 120 -17.76 -25.83 1.29
C THR A 120 -18.16 -27.19 0.72
N ALA A 121 -19.41 -27.60 0.95
CA ALA A 121 -19.95 -28.85 0.37
C ALA A 121 -19.99 -28.81 -1.17
N GLN A 122 -20.23 -27.63 -1.75
CA GLN A 122 -20.28 -27.43 -3.20
C GLN A 122 -18.93 -27.74 -3.86
N ARG A 123 -17.82 -27.25 -3.29
CA ARG A 123 -16.49 -27.54 -3.82
C ARG A 123 -16.18 -29.03 -3.78
N THR A 124 -16.54 -29.72 -2.70
CA THR A 124 -16.38 -31.18 -2.58
C THR A 124 -17.19 -31.93 -3.63
N ALA A 125 -18.44 -31.52 -3.87
CA ALA A 125 -19.29 -32.13 -4.89
C ALA A 125 -18.71 -31.95 -6.31
N TYR A 126 -18.24 -30.74 -6.65
CA TYR A 126 -17.60 -30.50 -7.94
C TYR A 126 -16.29 -31.27 -8.11
N LEU A 127 -15.47 -31.40 -7.06
CA LEU A 127 -14.26 -32.24 -7.11
C LEU A 127 -14.59 -33.71 -7.41
N GLN A 128 -15.69 -34.24 -6.85
CA GLN A 128 -16.15 -35.60 -7.15
C GLN A 128 -16.66 -35.73 -8.59
N GLN A 129 -17.44 -34.77 -9.07
CA GLN A 129 -17.95 -34.75 -10.45
C GLN A 129 -16.80 -34.64 -11.48
N LEU A 130 -15.74 -33.90 -11.15
CA LEU A 130 -14.57 -33.70 -11.99
C LEU A 130 -13.51 -34.80 -11.90
N ALA A 131 -13.71 -35.83 -11.05
CA ALA A 131 -12.70 -36.85 -10.78
C ALA A 131 -12.25 -37.58 -12.06
N TYR A 132 -13.21 -37.86 -12.96
CA TYR A 132 -13.00 -38.58 -14.22
C TYR A 132 -13.13 -37.70 -15.47
N ALA A 133 -13.27 -36.38 -15.31
CA ALA A 133 -13.43 -35.46 -16.43
C ALA A 133 -12.16 -35.44 -17.31
N GLY A 134 -12.35 -35.53 -18.62
CA GLY A 134 -11.27 -35.46 -19.61
C GLY A 134 -10.82 -34.01 -19.89
N PRO A 135 -9.72 -33.81 -20.64
CA PRO A 135 -9.21 -32.46 -20.96
C PRO A 135 -10.26 -31.56 -21.64
N SER A 136 -11.05 -32.09 -22.57
CA SER A 136 -12.08 -31.31 -23.27
C SER A 136 -13.21 -30.85 -22.34
N GLU A 137 -13.66 -31.74 -21.45
CA GLU A 137 -14.71 -31.42 -20.47
C GLU A 137 -14.20 -30.41 -19.43
N LEU A 138 -12.97 -30.56 -18.97
CA LEU A 138 -12.33 -29.60 -18.06
C LEU A 138 -12.21 -28.20 -18.69
N GLY A 139 -11.85 -28.11 -19.97
CA GLY A 139 -11.83 -26.84 -20.69
C GLY A 139 -13.22 -26.19 -20.78
N HIS A 140 -14.26 -26.98 -21.04
CA HIS A 140 -15.63 -26.47 -21.09
C HIS A 140 -16.13 -26.02 -19.71
N LEU A 141 -15.89 -26.81 -18.67
CA LEU A 141 -16.30 -26.49 -17.31
C LEU A 141 -15.53 -25.28 -16.74
N ALA A 142 -14.26 -25.10 -17.13
CA ALA A 142 -13.50 -23.89 -16.86
C ALA A 142 -14.19 -22.66 -17.48
N GLN A 143 -14.62 -22.76 -18.74
CA GLN A 143 -15.34 -21.67 -19.42
C GLN A 143 -16.69 -21.38 -18.75
N VAL A 144 -17.43 -22.41 -18.32
CA VAL A 144 -18.70 -22.25 -17.58
C VAL A 144 -18.45 -21.57 -16.24
N ALA A 145 -17.39 -21.94 -15.53
CA ALA A 145 -17.07 -21.30 -14.25
C ALA A 145 -16.78 -19.81 -14.41
N VAL A 146 -16.04 -19.43 -15.46
CA VAL A 146 -15.76 -18.03 -15.81
C VAL A 146 -17.03 -17.29 -16.20
N SER A 147 -17.87 -17.86 -17.08
CA SER A 147 -19.08 -17.18 -17.56
C SER A 147 -20.14 -17.02 -16.46
N THR A 148 -20.19 -17.92 -15.49
CA THR A 148 -21.15 -17.90 -14.38
C THR A 148 -20.59 -17.30 -13.09
N LYS A 149 -19.31 -16.91 -13.07
CA LYS A 149 -18.57 -16.46 -11.86
C LYS A 149 -18.68 -17.45 -10.70
N ASN A 150 -18.71 -18.75 -10.99
CA ASN A 150 -18.82 -19.79 -9.97
C ASN A 150 -17.44 -20.14 -9.40
N GLU A 151 -17.07 -19.47 -8.29
CA GLU A 151 -15.79 -19.69 -7.61
C GLU A 151 -15.57 -21.13 -7.11
N PRO A 152 -16.55 -21.82 -6.46
CA PRO A 152 -16.39 -23.22 -6.07
C PRO A 152 -16.04 -24.15 -7.23
N LEU A 153 -16.68 -23.96 -8.40
CA LEU A 153 -16.41 -24.75 -9.60
C LEU A 153 -15.02 -24.46 -10.15
N ALA A 154 -14.65 -23.18 -10.27
CA ALA A 154 -13.33 -22.77 -10.75
C ALA A 154 -12.19 -23.29 -9.85
N ALA A 155 -12.37 -23.27 -8.52
CA ALA A 155 -11.43 -23.81 -7.55
C ALA A 155 -11.27 -25.34 -7.68
N ALA A 156 -12.37 -26.07 -7.94
CA ALA A 156 -12.34 -27.50 -8.18
C ALA A 156 -11.63 -27.86 -9.50
N VAL A 157 -11.90 -27.12 -10.58
CA VAL A 157 -11.19 -27.26 -11.86
C VAL A 157 -9.70 -27.01 -11.69
N LEU A 158 -9.29 -25.98 -10.94
CA LEU A 158 -7.89 -25.70 -10.62
C LEU A 158 -7.20 -26.88 -9.92
N SER A 159 -7.85 -27.45 -8.90
CA SER A 159 -7.30 -28.60 -8.17
C SER A 159 -7.08 -29.81 -9.08
N LYS A 160 -7.99 -30.03 -10.05
CA LYS A 160 -7.82 -31.08 -11.05
C LYS A 160 -6.69 -30.76 -12.03
N LEU A 161 -6.60 -29.52 -12.53
CA LEU A 161 -5.52 -29.08 -13.42
C LEU A 161 -4.13 -29.27 -12.78
N ASP A 162 -4.00 -28.98 -11.48
CA ASP A 162 -2.73 -29.17 -10.77
C ASP A 162 -2.30 -30.63 -10.66
N SER A 163 -3.26 -31.57 -10.59
CA SER A 163 -2.98 -33.01 -10.60
C SER A 163 -2.59 -33.56 -11.98
N MET A 164 -2.81 -32.80 -13.06
CA MET A 164 -2.53 -33.23 -14.43
C MET A 164 -1.11 -32.83 -14.89
N PRO A 165 -0.45 -33.63 -15.76
CA PRO A 165 0.78 -33.23 -16.42
C PRO A 165 0.58 -31.96 -17.24
N SER A 166 1.56 -31.04 -17.26
CA SER A 166 1.41 -29.73 -17.90
C SER A 166 1.03 -29.77 -19.38
N LYS A 167 1.40 -30.85 -20.09
CA LYS A 167 1.11 -31.03 -21.52
C LYS A 167 -0.36 -31.37 -21.82
N ASP A 168 -1.04 -31.96 -20.84
CA ASP A 168 -2.42 -32.45 -20.99
C ASP A 168 -3.45 -31.45 -20.44
N ARG A 169 -2.98 -30.30 -19.93
CA ARG A 169 -3.83 -29.26 -19.35
C ARG A 169 -4.51 -28.47 -20.48
N PRO A 170 -5.85 -28.45 -20.56
CA PRO A 170 -6.59 -27.72 -21.59
C PRO A 170 -6.55 -26.19 -21.39
N VAL A 171 -6.39 -25.73 -20.14
CA VAL A 171 -6.33 -24.32 -19.75
C VAL A 171 -5.23 -24.15 -18.71
N SER A 172 -4.49 -23.04 -18.76
CA SER A 172 -3.52 -22.74 -17.71
C SER A 172 -4.21 -22.24 -16.44
N ALA A 173 -3.70 -22.64 -15.28
CA ALA A 173 -4.19 -22.19 -13.97
C ALA A 173 -4.26 -20.66 -13.87
N GLN A 174 -3.23 -19.97 -14.40
CA GLN A 174 -3.16 -18.52 -14.40
C GLN A 174 -4.22 -17.86 -15.30
N GLN A 175 -4.46 -18.40 -16.49
CA GLN A 175 -5.51 -17.87 -17.38
C GLN A 175 -6.90 -18.04 -16.78
N LEU A 176 -7.19 -19.20 -16.17
CA LEU A 176 -8.47 -19.42 -15.50
C LEU A 176 -8.67 -18.44 -14.35
N ALA A 177 -7.67 -18.30 -13.47
CA ALA A 177 -7.76 -17.39 -12.33
C ALA A 177 -7.84 -15.91 -12.74
N ALA A 178 -7.14 -15.52 -13.81
CA ALA A 178 -7.24 -14.17 -14.37
C ALA A 178 -8.62 -13.91 -15.01
N ALA A 179 -9.19 -14.90 -15.69
CA ALA A 179 -10.50 -14.78 -16.35
C ALA A 179 -11.67 -14.73 -15.35
N MET A 180 -11.53 -15.35 -14.17
CA MET A 180 -12.53 -15.27 -13.10
C MET A 180 -12.72 -13.87 -12.51
N ASP A 181 -11.77 -12.97 -12.76
CA ASP A 181 -11.81 -11.57 -12.34
C ASP A 181 -12.17 -11.36 -10.86
N LEU A 182 -11.40 -12.01 -9.97
CA LEU A 182 -11.72 -12.07 -8.54
C LEU A 182 -11.67 -10.66 -7.90
N PRO A 183 -12.79 -10.16 -7.35
CA PRO A 183 -12.86 -8.81 -6.79
C PRO A 183 -11.92 -8.65 -5.59
N ASP A 184 -11.86 -9.64 -4.71
CA ASP A 184 -10.99 -9.62 -3.52
C ASP A 184 -9.51 -9.49 -3.89
N PHE A 185 -9.06 -10.20 -4.94
CA PHE A 185 -7.68 -10.10 -5.41
C PHE A 185 -7.38 -8.70 -5.93
N LYS A 186 -8.27 -8.13 -6.75
CA LYS A 186 -8.12 -6.76 -7.28
C LYS A 186 -8.10 -5.72 -6.17
N LYS A 187 -9.08 -5.77 -5.25
CA LYS A 187 -9.18 -4.84 -4.11
C LYS A 187 -7.91 -4.87 -3.27
N VAL A 188 -7.47 -6.05 -2.84
CA VAL A 188 -6.28 -6.21 -2.00
C VAL A 188 -5.01 -5.80 -2.74
N ALA A 189 -4.89 -6.10 -4.04
CA ALA A 189 -3.76 -5.65 -4.84
C ALA A 189 -3.65 -4.12 -4.90
N GLU A 190 -4.78 -3.40 -5.00
CA GLU A 190 -4.80 -1.94 -4.96
C GLU A 190 -4.48 -1.40 -3.56
N TYR A 191 -5.05 -1.97 -2.49
CA TYR A 191 -4.71 -1.58 -1.11
C TYR A 191 -3.23 -1.76 -0.79
N LEU A 192 -2.59 -2.83 -1.31
CA LEU A 192 -1.16 -3.04 -1.18
C LEU A 192 -0.35 -1.89 -1.81
N LYS A 193 -0.72 -1.50 -3.04
CA LYS A 193 -0.08 -0.36 -3.73
C LYS A 193 -0.27 0.95 -2.97
N ILE A 194 -1.48 1.21 -2.47
CA ILE A 194 -1.78 2.40 -1.65
C ILE A 194 -0.88 2.44 -0.43
N GLY A 195 -0.83 1.36 0.36
CA GLY A 195 -0.05 1.31 1.59
C GLY A 195 1.44 1.52 1.36
N GLU A 196 2.01 0.92 0.31
CA GLU A 196 3.42 1.11 -0.07
C GLU A 196 3.71 2.54 -0.50
N ASN A 197 2.84 3.10 -1.33
CA ASN A 197 3.00 4.45 -1.83
C ASN A 197 2.88 5.50 -0.70
N ARG A 198 1.99 5.27 0.28
CA ARG A 198 1.85 6.15 1.45
C ARG A 198 3.05 6.13 2.38
N LEU A 199 3.62 4.95 2.68
CA LEU A 199 4.85 4.91 3.47
C LEU A 199 6.01 5.60 2.75
N GLN A 200 6.15 5.39 1.44
CA GLN A 200 7.15 6.10 0.64
C GLN A 200 6.92 7.62 0.65
N GLY A 201 5.66 8.06 0.57
CA GLY A 201 5.29 9.47 0.71
C GLY A 201 5.73 10.07 2.05
N ILE A 202 5.45 9.38 3.16
CA ILE A 202 5.90 9.77 4.51
C ILE A 202 7.43 9.92 4.54
N LEU A 203 8.17 8.91 4.04
CA LEU A 203 9.64 8.93 4.03
C LEU A 203 10.21 10.06 3.18
N VAL A 204 9.64 10.30 1.99
CA VAL A 204 10.08 11.38 1.10
C VAL A 204 9.80 12.74 1.74
N ALA A 205 8.65 12.92 2.38
CA ALA A 205 8.27 14.17 3.04
C ALA A 205 9.18 14.48 4.24
N ILE A 206 9.44 13.50 5.11
CA ILE A 206 10.34 13.65 6.26
C ILE A 206 11.77 13.97 5.79
N ARG A 207 12.30 13.22 4.81
CA ARG A 207 13.64 13.50 4.26
C ARG A 207 13.75 14.88 3.63
N ALA A 208 12.71 15.34 2.94
CA ALA A 208 12.68 16.67 2.34
C ALA A 208 12.72 17.77 3.43
N TRP A 209 12.03 17.55 4.55
CA TRP A 209 12.10 18.42 5.72
C TRP A 209 13.50 18.45 6.35
N ASP A 210 14.10 17.29 6.60
CA ASP A 210 15.41 17.18 7.26
C ASP A 210 16.52 17.84 6.43
N SER A 211 16.57 17.50 5.15
CA SER A 211 17.57 18.04 4.20
C SER A 211 17.29 19.49 3.78
N GLY A 212 16.07 19.99 3.97
CA GLY A 212 15.64 21.30 3.49
C GLY A 212 15.60 21.43 1.97
N ARG A 213 15.71 20.32 1.23
CA ARG A 213 15.64 20.26 -0.24
C ARG A 213 14.72 19.12 -0.64
N SER A 214 13.78 19.39 -1.55
CA SER A 214 13.02 18.32 -2.19
C SER A 214 13.89 17.62 -3.23
N ASN A 215 13.81 16.29 -3.29
CA ASN A 215 14.39 15.52 -4.41
C ASN A 215 13.31 15.40 -5.51
N PRO A 216 13.44 16.12 -6.63
CA PRO A 216 12.42 16.17 -7.68
C PRO A 216 12.16 14.80 -8.33
N LEU A 217 13.16 13.92 -8.39
CA LEU A 217 13.01 12.58 -8.97
C LEU A 217 12.14 11.67 -8.07
N ASN A 218 12.32 11.78 -6.76
CA ASN A 218 11.52 11.01 -5.81
C ASN A 218 10.06 11.52 -5.78
N THR A 219 9.84 12.83 -5.89
CA THR A 219 8.48 13.39 -5.96
C THR A 219 7.77 13.02 -7.26
N VAL A 220 8.48 13.04 -8.40
CA VAL A 220 7.91 12.64 -9.70
C VAL A 220 7.62 11.15 -9.74
N SER A 221 8.55 10.29 -9.28
CA SER A 221 8.32 8.85 -9.23
C SER A 221 7.16 8.47 -8.31
N LEU A 222 7.00 9.16 -7.18
CA LEU A 222 5.85 9.00 -6.29
C LEU A 222 4.54 9.43 -6.98
N ALA A 223 4.53 10.57 -7.67
CA ALA A 223 3.35 11.03 -8.41
C ALA A 223 2.97 10.10 -9.57
N LEU A 224 3.96 9.51 -10.25
CA LEU A 224 3.72 8.50 -11.29
C LEU A 224 3.13 7.22 -10.72
N ARG A 225 3.61 6.76 -9.55
CA ARG A 225 3.01 5.62 -8.83
C ARG A 225 1.59 5.93 -8.36
N GLU A 226 1.35 7.14 -7.86
CA GLU A 226 0.01 7.58 -7.48
C GLU A 226 -0.98 7.51 -8.64
N ARG A 227 -0.56 7.94 -9.83
CA ARG A 227 -1.42 7.89 -11.03
C ARG A 227 -1.78 6.46 -11.46
N GLN A 228 -0.98 5.48 -11.08
CA GLN A 228 -1.22 4.06 -11.38
C GLN A 228 -2.12 3.37 -10.35
N ILE A 229 -2.45 4.06 -9.25
CA ILE A 229 -3.30 3.54 -8.18
C ILE A 229 -4.74 3.91 -8.46
N ASP A 230 -5.62 2.94 -8.41
CA ASP A 230 -7.06 3.19 -8.44
C ASP A 230 -7.57 3.51 -7.03
N ARG A 231 -7.77 4.80 -6.74
CA ARG A 231 -8.26 5.26 -5.44
C ARG A 231 -9.74 5.00 -5.22
N SER A 232 -10.51 4.77 -6.28
CA SER A 232 -11.96 4.52 -6.15
C SER A 232 -12.24 3.30 -5.28
N VAL A 233 -11.30 2.36 -5.20
CA VAL A 233 -11.38 1.14 -4.40
C VAL A 233 -11.50 1.38 -2.90
N LEU A 234 -11.10 2.54 -2.38
CA LEU A 234 -11.31 2.94 -0.98
C LEU A 234 -12.68 3.57 -0.73
N GLU A 235 -13.42 3.98 -1.77
CA GLU A 235 -14.71 4.66 -1.67
C GLU A 235 -15.91 3.70 -1.77
N VAL A 236 -15.70 2.45 -2.23
CA VAL A 236 -16.78 1.50 -2.55
C VAL A 236 -17.38 0.79 -1.32
N ASP A 237 -16.79 0.90 -0.13
CA ASP A 237 -17.25 0.11 1.03
C ASP A 237 -18.41 0.76 1.85
N ASP A 238 -18.97 1.90 1.41
CA ASP A 238 -20.11 2.56 2.08
C ASP A 238 -21.51 2.15 1.56
N ASP A 239 -21.61 1.39 0.46
CA ASP A 239 -22.90 0.95 -0.11
C ASP A 239 -22.97 -0.59 -0.23
N ALA A 240 -23.20 -1.27 0.91
CA ALA A 240 -23.67 -2.66 0.96
C ALA A 240 -24.57 -2.92 2.17
#